data_AF-A0A1C1Z0E6-F1
#
_entry.id   AF-A0A1C1Z0E6-F1
#
_cell.length_a   1.000
_cell.length_b   1.000
_cell.length_c   1.000
_cell.angle_alpha   90.00
_cell.angle_beta   90.00
_cell.angle_gamma   90.00
#
_symmetry.space_group_name_H-M   'P 1'
#
loop_
_entity.id
_entity.type
_entity.pdbx_description
1 polymer ?
#
loop_
_entity_poly.entity_id
_entity_poly.type
_entity_poly.pdbx_seq_one_letter_code
_entity_poly.pdbx_strand_id
1 'polypeptide(L)' 'MLILAGWKDMVKPDRRVKTQMEKILNRTLQPHYAAEVLREAAFVMKVNPSDLDLTLWQMADAA' A
#
# COMPACT_ATOMS: atom_id res chain seq x y z
N MET A 1 1.51 -16.36 -11.97
CA MET A 1 2.21 -15.39 -11.09
C MET A 1 3.00 -14.45 -11.99
N LEU A 2 2.52 -13.22 -12.21
CA LEU A 2 3.23 -12.22 -13.00
C LEU A 2 3.86 -11.22 -12.03
N ILE A 3 5.14 -11.41 -11.75
CA ILE A 3 5.97 -10.40 -11.08
C ILE A 3 6.39 -9.42 -12.18
N LEU A 4 5.71 -8.27 -12.28
CA LEU A 4 6.12 -7.20 -13.18
C LEU A 4 7.46 -6.62 -12.68
N ALA A 5 8.54 -7.05 -13.32
CA ALA A 5 9.89 -6.55 -13.08
C ALA A 5 9.95 -5.04 -13.40
N GLY A 6 10.41 -4.22 -12.45
CA GLY A 6 10.97 -2.90 -12.73
C GLY A 6 10.26 -1.66 -12.14
N TRP A 7 9.16 -1.81 -11.40
CA TRP A 7 8.41 -0.66 -10.85
C TRP A 7 8.42 -0.63 -9.30
N LYS A 8 9.55 -1.02 -8.68
CA LYS A 8 9.69 -1.16 -7.22
C LYS A 8 9.29 0.09 -6.41
N ASP A 9 9.39 1.28 -7.00
CA ASP A 9 9.04 2.56 -6.35
C ASP A 9 7.68 3.15 -6.78
N MET A 10 7.09 2.64 -7.87
CA MET A 10 5.78 3.08 -8.35
C MET A 10 4.68 2.20 -7.78
N VAL A 11 4.40 2.38 -6.49
CA VAL A 11 3.20 1.81 -5.89
C VAL A 11 2.02 2.74 -6.16
N LYS A 12 0.95 2.18 -6.74
CA LYS A 12 -0.35 2.83 -6.88
C LYS A 12 -1.35 1.97 -6.09
N PRO A 13 -1.58 2.27 -4.80
CA PRO A 13 -2.48 1.47 -4.00
C PRO A 13 -3.88 1.49 -4.62
N ASP A 14 -4.47 0.31 -4.78
CA ASP A 14 -5.82 0.18 -5.29
C ASP A 14 -6.85 0.71 -4.27
N ARG A 15 -8.13 0.74 -4.65
CA ARG A 15 -9.19 1.22 -3.75
C ARG A 15 -9.28 0.42 -2.44
N ARG A 16 -9.02 -0.90 -2.48
CA ARG A 16 -9.13 -1.78 -1.31
C ARG A 16 -7.98 -1.53 -0.34
N VAL A 17 -6.74 -1.48 -0.85
CA VAL A 17 -5.55 -1.11 -0.09
C VAL A 17 -5.73 0.28 0.52
N LYS A 18 -6.22 1.25 -0.25
CA LYS A 18 -6.53 2.60 0.24
C LYS A 18 -7.52 2.56 1.41
N THR A 19 -8.64 1.85 1.27
CA THR A 19 -9.64 1.74 2.35
C THR A 19 -9.05 1.07 3.59
N GLN A 20 -8.18 0.07 3.41
CA GLN A 20 -7.50 -0.56 4.54
C GLN A 20 -6.50 0.37 5.23
N MET A 21 -5.74 1.14 4.45
CA MET A 21 -4.87 2.20 4.97
C MET A 21 -5.66 3.26 5.75
N GLU A 22 -6.83 3.68 5.24
CA GLU A 22 -7.71 4.64 5.92
C GLU A 22 -8.24 4.10 7.25
N LYS A 23 -8.60 2.81 7.31
CA LYS A 23 -8.99 2.13 8.55
C LYS A 23 -7.85 2.11 9.57
N ILE A 24 -6.64 1.72 9.14
CA ILE A 24 -5.46 1.64 10.03
C ILE A 24 -5.07 3.02 10.56
N LEU A 25 -5.07 4.04 9.69
CA LEU A 25 -4.69 5.40 10.06
C LEU A 25 -5.82 6.18 10.74
N ASN A 26 -7.02 5.60 10.81
CA ASN A 26 -8.24 6.24 11.30
C ASN A 26 -8.46 7.64 10.66
N ARG A 27 -8.17 7.78 9.36
CA ARG A 27 -8.27 9.04 8.61
C ARG A 27 -8.52 8.78 7.13
N THR A 28 -9.19 9.71 6.47
CA THR A 28 -9.38 9.68 5.00
C THR A 28 -8.11 10.12 4.29
N LEU A 29 -7.66 9.34 3.29
CA LEU A 29 -6.50 9.68 2.47
C LEU A 29 -6.96 10.27 1.14
N GLN A 30 -6.35 11.37 0.70
CA GLN A 30 -6.57 11.82 -0.68
C GLN A 30 -5.85 10.86 -1.65
N PRO A 31 -6.41 10.63 -2.86
CA PRO A 31 -5.87 9.65 -3.80
C PRO A 31 -4.40 9.84 -4.14
N HIS A 32 -3.92 11.08 -4.23
CA HIS A 32 -2.53 11.37 -4.55
C HIS A 32 -1.56 11.11 -3.38
N TYR A 33 -2.03 11.18 -2.14
CA TYR A 33 -1.21 10.93 -0.95
C TYR A 33 -1.10 9.45 -0.57
N ALA A 34 -2.01 8.60 -1.02
CA ALA A 34 -2.00 7.19 -0.63
C ALA A 34 -0.70 6.47 -1.03
N ALA A 35 -0.17 6.76 -2.21
CA ALA A 35 1.11 6.19 -2.66
C ALA A 35 2.30 6.68 -1.83
N GLU A 36 2.31 7.96 -1.46
CA GLU A 36 3.38 8.55 -0.64
C GLU A 36 3.38 7.96 0.77
N VAL A 37 2.20 7.90 1.41
CA VAL A 37 2.02 7.31 2.74
C VAL A 37 2.45 5.84 2.75
N LEU A 38 2.15 5.09 1.69
CA LEU A 38 2.54 3.68 1.59
C LEU A 38 4.06 3.51 1.46
N ARG A 39 4.73 4.40 0.70
CA ARG A 39 6.20 4.41 0.60
C ARG A 39 6.86 4.81 1.93
N GLU A 40 6.34 5.82 2.61
CA GLU A 40 6.84 6.24 3.92
C GLU A 40 6.67 5.12 4.96
N ALA A 41 5.51 4.48 4.99
CA ALA A 41 5.26 3.34 5.87
C ALA A 41 6.23 2.19 5.60
N ALA A 42 6.45 1.85 4.32
CA ALA A 42 7.40 0.83 3.92
C ALA A 42 8.84 1.17 4.34
N PHE A 43 9.23 2.44 4.19
CA PHE A 43 10.54 2.94 4.62
C PHE A 43 10.74 2.80 6.14
N VAL A 44 9.76 3.23 6.94
CA VAL A 44 9.79 3.11 8.41
C VAL A 44 9.87 1.65 8.84
N MET A 45 9.13 0.77 8.15
CA MET A 45 9.10 -0.67 8.41
C MET A 45 10.30 -1.43 7.82
N LYS A 46 11.16 -0.76 7.05
CA LYS A 46 12.29 -1.36 6.31
C LYS A 46 11.89 -2.55 5.41
N VAL A 47 10.72 -2.42 4.75
CA VAL A 47 10.19 -3.41 3.79
C VAL A 47 10.09 -2.79 2.40
N ASN A 48 9.99 -3.59 1.34
CA ASN A 48 9.70 -3.00 0.02
C ASN A 48 8.25 -2.49 0.00
N PRO A 49 7.98 -1.32 -0.61
CA PRO A 49 6.62 -0.81 -0.80
C PRO A 49 5.68 -1.80 -1.47
N SER A 50 6.17 -2.60 -2.43
CA SER A 50 5.40 -3.65 -3.10
C SER A 50 5.01 -4.80 -2.16
N ASP A 51 5.87 -5.16 -1.21
CA ASP A 51 5.59 -6.24 -0.25
C ASP A 51 4.54 -5.76 0.77
N LEU A 52 4.62 -4.48 1.16
CA LEU A 52 3.63 -3.85 2.03
C LEU A 52 2.28 -3.70 1.34
N ASP A 53 2.26 -3.30 0.06
CA ASP A 53 1.04 -3.24 -0.76
C ASP A 53 0.34 -4.61 -0.83
N LEU A 54 1.11 -5.67 -1.11
CA LEU A 54 0.59 -7.04 -1.14
C LEU A 54 0.03 -7.48 0.22
N THR A 55 0.71 -7.13 1.31
CA THR A 55 0.27 -7.45 2.68
C THR A 55 -1.05 -6.74 2.99
N LEU A 56 -1.15 -5.45 2.68
CA LEU A 56 -2.38 -4.67 2.88
C LEU A 56 -3.53 -5.21 2.03
N TRP A 57 -3.25 -5.67 0.81
CA TRP A 57 -4.24 -6.31 -0.05
C TRP A 57 -4.77 -7.61 0.57
N GLN A 58 -3.88 -8.47 1.08
CA GLN A 58 -4.27 -9.71 1.77
C GLN A 58 -5.10 -9.45 3.03
N MET A 59 -4.73 -8.43 3.82
CA MET A 59 -5.51 -8.02 4.99
C MET A 59 -6.91 -7.51 4.62
N ALA A 60 -7.03 -6.83 3.48
CA ALA A 60 -8.31 -6.34 2.99
C ALA A 60 -9.20 -7.46 2.41
N ASP A 61 -8.63 -8.56 1.92
CA ASP A 61 -9.37 -9.73 1.43
C ASP A 61 -9.87 -10.63 2.57
N ALA A 62 -9.13 -10.69 3.68
CA ALA A 62 -9.48 -11.47 4.86
C ALA A 62 -10.57 -10.83 5.76
N ALA A 63 -11.05 -9.63 5.43
CA ALA A 63 -11.97 -8.81 6.24
C ALA A 63 -13.32 -8.59 5.56
#